data_AF-A0A2V8SFK7-F1
#
_entry.id   AF-A0A2V8SFK7-F1
#
_cell.length_a   1.000
_cell.length_b   1.000
_cell.length_c   1.000
_cell.angle_alpha   90.00
_cell.angle_beta   90.00
_cell.angle_gamma   90.00
#
_symmetry.space_group_name_H-M   'P 1'
#
loop_
_entity.id
_entity.type
_entity.pdbx_description
1 polymer ?
#
loop_
_entity_poly.entity_id
_entity_poly.type
_entity_poly.pdbx_seq_one_letter_code
_entity_poly.pdbx_strand_id
1 'polypeptide(L)'
;MKGILFLILAIVGATASLTANVSAQKNISPAIDRDPILEQDAKHNLDVAKQAYLLKKAYKGVLMRFEETFAAYPEFSKMDEFLYFAGMSSYYLSEGKGKQKVDLKSDKEKDKFAPTKLREDAVAYLSMIVEKYPQSQYKDEAEEALKTIKAGPSPVN
;
A
#
# COMPACT_ATOMS: atom_id res chain seq x y z
N MET A 1 -68.93 -28.77 29.68
CA MET A 1 -67.67 -29.29 29.12
C MET A 1 -67.44 -28.63 27.77
N LYS A 2 -66.28 -27.97 27.59
CA LYS A 2 -65.58 -27.66 26.32
C LYS A 2 -66.41 -26.89 25.26
N GLY A 3 -66.06 -25.69 24.81
CA GLY A 3 -64.80 -25.00 24.92
C GLY A 3 -64.87 -23.61 24.25
N ILE A 4 -63.79 -22.90 24.48
CA ILE A 4 -63.38 -21.59 23.97
C ILE A 4 -63.33 -21.56 22.44
N LEU A 5 -63.77 -20.47 21.78
CA LEU A 5 -62.93 -19.82 20.76
C LEU A 5 -63.39 -18.39 20.39
N PHE A 6 -62.42 -17.48 20.46
CA PHE A 6 -62.39 -16.10 20.00
C PHE A 6 -62.42 -15.98 18.47
N LEU A 7 -62.83 -14.82 17.92
CA LEU A 7 -61.91 -14.02 17.10
C LEU A 7 -62.38 -12.57 16.91
N ILE A 8 -61.48 -11.64 17.22
CA ILE A 8 -61.55 -10.19 17.06
C ILE A 8 -60.40 -9.77 16.14
N LEU A 9 -60.67 -8.74 15.31
CA LEU A 9 -59.78 -7.77 14.63
C LEU A 9 -58.92 -8.14 13.40
N ALA A 10 -59.26 -7.43 12.32
CA ALA A 10 -58.47 -6.42 11.60
C ALA A 10 -57.10 -6.74 10.96
N ILE A 11 -57.19 -6.78 9.63
CA ILE A 11 -56.28 -6.36 8.54
C ILE A 11 -55.22 -5.31 8.93
N VAL A 12 -53.94 -5.60 8.64
CA VAL A 12 -52.97 -4.68 7.98
C VAL A 12 -51.96 -5.54 7.20
N GLY A 13 -51.83 -5.27 5.90
CA GLY A 13 -50.92 -5.97 4.99
C GLY A 13 -49.47 -5.53 5.16
N ALA A 14 -48.55 -6.50 5.22
CA ALA A 14 -47.11 -6.29 5.10
C ALA A 14 -46.68 -6.69 3.68
N THR A 15 -46.45 -5.71 2.82
CA THR A 15 -45.73 -5.91 1.55
C THR A 15 -44.24 -6.01 1.85
N ALA A 16 -43.71 -7.23 1.89
CA ALA A 16 -42.28 -7.46 1.98
C ALA A 16 -41.63 -7.25 0.61
N SER A 17 -40.91 -6.14 0.45
CA SER A 17 -40.03 -5.91 -0.69
C SER A 17 -38.84 -6.87 -0.62
N LEU A 18 -38.80 -7.87 -1.50
CA LEU A 18 -37.62 -8.67 -1.79
C LEU A 18 -36.60 -7.80 -2.53
N THR A 19 -35.66 -7.19 -1.81
CA THR A 19 -34.42 -6.72 -2.42
C THR A 19 -33.45 -7.90 -2.51
N ALA A 20 -33.36 -8.46 -3.71
CA ALA A 20 -32.31 -9.40 -4.05
C ALA A 20 -30.94 -8.70 -3.90
N ASN A 21 -30.15 -9.11 -2.91
CA ASN A 21 -28.74 -8.74 -2.84
C ASN A 21 -28.01 -9.49 -3.97
N VAL A 22 -27.87 -8.81 -5.10
CA VAL A 22 -27.08 -9.26 -6.25
C VAL A 22 -25.60 -9.27 -5.89
N SER A 23 -25.05 -10.49 -5.88
CA SER A 23 -23.64 -10.89 -6.03
C SER A 23 -22.56 -10.03 -5.34
N ALA A 24 -22.18 -10.44 -4.13
CA ALA A 24 -20.77 -10.39 -3.74
C ALA A 24 -20.13 -11.73 -4.12
N GLN A 25 -19.81 -11.90 -5.40
CA GLN A 25 -18.89 -12.94 -5.82
C GLN A 25 -17.53 -12.51 -5.26
N LYS A 26 -17.25 -12.88 -3.99
CA LYS A 26 -15.91 -12.78 -3.43
C LYS A 26 -15.03 -13.51 -4.44
N ASN A 27 -14.19 -12.76 -5.17
CA ASN A 27 -13.01 -13.33 -5.78
C ASN A 27 -12.27 -13.99 -4.62
N ILE A 28 -12.45 -15.30 -4.45
CA ILE A 28 -11.67 -16.08 -3.50
C ILE A 28 -10.33 -16.23 -4.18
N SER A 29 -9.52 -15.16 -4.15
CA SER A 29 -8.11 -15.27 -4.45
C SER A 29 -7.59 -16.43 -3.59
N PRO A 30 -6.83 -17.37 -4.17
CA PRO A 30 -6.25 -18.47 -3.41
C PRO A 30 -5.63 -17.91 -2.12
N ALA A 31 -6.00 -18.47 -0.97
CA ALA A 31 -5.40 -18.07 0.28
C ALA A 31 -3.90 -18.37 0.18
N ILE A 32 -3.09 -17.33 0.09
CA ILE A 32 -1.63 -17.45 0.09
C ILE A 32 -1.26 -17.96 1.48
N ASP A 33 -0.62 -19.13 1.54
CA ASP A 33 -0.03 -19.64 2.77
C ASP A 33 1.22 -18.82 3.07
N ARG A 34 1.13 -17.98 4.11
CA ARG A 34 2.15 -17.01 4.49
C ARG A 34 2.94 -17.57 5.66
N ASP A 35 4.24 -17.72 5.49
CA ASP A 35 5.13 -18.16 6.56
C ASP A 35 5.07 -17.16 7.74
N PRO A 36 4.63 -17.57 8.93
CA PRO A 36 4.45 -16.65 10.06
C PRO A 36 5.74 -15.97 10.53
N ILE A 37 6.90 -16.61 10.36
CA ILE A 37 8.20 -16.07 10.74
C ILE A 37 8.62 -14.99 9.75
N LEU A 38 8.57 -15.29 8.45
CA LEU A 38 8.88 -14.30 7.41
C LEU A 38 7.92 -13.11 7.45
N GLU A 39 6.64 -13.38 7.75
CA GLU A 39 5.63 -12.35 7.93
C GLU A 39 5.92 -11.43 9.13
N GLN A 40 6.41 -11.98 10.25
CA GLN A 40 6.80 -11.20 11.42
C GLN A 40 8.04 -10.36 11.14
N ASP A 41 9.05 -10.92 10.49
CA ASP A 41 10.29 -10.21 10.13
C ASP A 41 10.01 -9.07 9.15
N ALA A 42 9.19 -9.32 8.13
CA ALA A 42 8.74 -8.30 7.19
C ALA A 42 7.94 -7.17 7.87
N LYS A 43 7.07 -7.51 8.84
CA LYS A 43 6.37 -6.49 9.66
C LYS A 43 7.33 -5.63 10.45
N HIS A 44 8.34 -6.24 11.09
CA HIS A 44 9.35 -5.48 11.81
C HIS A 44 10.09 -4.49 10.89
N ASN A 45 10.49 -4.95 9.71
CA ASN A 45 11.13 -4.09 8.71
C ASN A 45 10.21 -2.95 8.24
N LEU A 46 8.93 -3.24 8.01
CA LEU A 46 7.94 -2.23 7.66
C LEU A 46 7.77 -1.19 8.78
N ASP A 47 7.67 -1.60 10.04
CA ASP A 47 7.52 -0.68 11.16
C ASP A 47 8.71 0.27 11.28
N VAL A 48 9.93 -0.24 11.15
CA VAL A 48 11.15 0.59 11.16
C VAL A 48 11.20 1.53 9.94
N ALA A 49 10.82 1.04 8.76
CA ALA A 49 10.74 1.84 7.55
C ALA A 49 9.71 2.98 7.69
N LYS A 50 8.54 2.70 8.24
CA LYS A 50 7.48 3.67 8.52
C LYS A 50 7.97 4.78 9.46
N GLN A 51 8.63 4.42 10.56
CA GLN A 51 9.20 5.41 11.48
C GLN A 51 10.27 6.27 10.79
N ALA A 52 11.16 5.66 10.01
CA ALA A 52 12.19 6.36 9.25
C ALA A 52 11.59 7.36 8.23
N TYR A 53 10.52 6.95 7.55
CA TYR A 53 9.78 7.77 6.59
C TYR A 53 9.09 8.97 7.27
N LEU A 54 8.30 8.72 8.31
CA LEU A 54 7.52 9.76 9.02
C LEU A 54 8.43 10.83 9.65
N LEU A 55 9.55 10.41 10.23
CA LEU A 55 10.54 11.34 10.80
C LEU A 55 11.35 12.09 9.72
N LYS A 56 11.26 11.66 8.45
CA LYS A 56 12.04 12.16 7.31
C LYS A 56 13.55 12.03 7.53
N LYS A 57 13.98 11.08 8.36
CA LYS A 57 15.36 10.98 8.86
C LYS A 57 16.22 9.95 8.13
N ALA A 58 15.61 9.00 7.41
CA ALA A 58 16.38 7.89 6.82
C ALA A 58 15.67 7.26 5.62
N TYR A 59 15.38 8.02 4.57
CA TYR A 59 14.82 7.48 3.32
C TYR A 59 15.72 6.41 2.68
N LYS A 60 17.07 6.52 2.75
CA LYS A 60 17.96 5.42 2.31
C LYS A 60 17.71 4.15 3.12
N GLY A 61 17.45 4.29 4.42
CA GLY A 61 17.12 3.19 5.32
C GLY A 61 15.76 2.54 5.04
N VAL A 62 14.81 3.29 4.48
CA VAL A 62 13.54 2.75 3.98
C VAL A 62 13.79 1.85 2.77
N LEU A 63 14.54 2.36 1.78
CA LEU A 63 14.84 1.61 0.55
C LEU A 63 15.60 0.31 0.83
N MET A 64 16.61 0.34 1.70
CA MET A 64 17.36 -0.88 2.04
C MET A 64 16.47 -1.96 2.66
N ARG A 65 15.56 -1.60 3.57
CA ARG A 65 14.65 -2.56 4.20
C ARG A 65 13.61 -3.09 3.23
N PHE A 66 13.09 -2.20 2.37
CA PHE A 66 12.16 -2.59 1.33
C PHE A 66 12.81 -3.62 0.39
N GLU A 67 14.01 -3.35 -0.12
CA GLU A 67 14.71 -4.26 -1.03
C GLU A 67 15.01 -5.61 -0.39
N GLU A 68 15.43 -5.61 0.88
CA GLU A 68 15.66 -6.84 1.65
C GLU A 68 14.36 -7.65 1.79
N THR A 69 13.27 -7.02 2.24
CA THR A 69 11.98 -7.68 2.39
C THR A 69 11.40 -8.12 1.05
N PHE A 70 11.51 -7.30 -0.01
CA PHE A 70 10.98 -7.63 -1.33
C PHE A 70 11.74 -8.80 -1.98
N ALA A 71 13.05 -8.86 -1.80
CA ALA A 71 13.86 -9.97 -2.29
C ALA A 71 13.61 -11.28 -1.49
N ALA A 72 13.44 -11.18 -0.18
CA ALA A 72 13.25 -12.35 0.68
C ALA A 72 11.80 -12.86 0.70
N TYR A 73 10.82 -11.96 0.64
CA TYR A 73 9.42 -12.28 0.89
C TYR A 73 8.44 -11.35 0.11
N PRO A 74 8.36 -11.51 -1.22
CA PRO A 74 7.53 -10.65 -2.09
C PRO A 74 6.01 -10.76 -1.83
N GLU A 75 5.55 -11.85 -1.19
CA GLU A 75 4.14 -12.11 -0.87
C GLU A 75 3.67 -11.54 0.49
N PHE A 76 4.52 -10.72 1.11
CA PHE A 76 4.22 -10.06 2.38
C PHE A 76 2.84 -9.39 2.38
N SER A 77 2.05 -9.61 3.44
CA SER A 77 0.65 -9.17 3.47
C SER A 77 0.44 -7.65 3.43
N LYS A 78 1.49 -6.86 3.73
CA LYS A 78 1.50 -5.38 3.70
C LYS A 78 2.49 -4.82 2.68
N MET A 79 2.75 -5.58 1.61
CA MET A 79 3.68 -5.14 0.58
C MET A 79 3.24 -3.83 -0.09
N ASP A 80 1.94 -3.55 -0.18
CA ASP A 80 1.41 -2.28 -0.69
C ASP A 80 1.84 -1.07 0.17
N GLU A 81 1.76 -1.18 1.49
CA GLU A 81 2.23 -0.15 2.44
C GLU A 81 3.76 0.03 2.32
N PHE A 82 4.50 -1.07 2.18
CA PHE A 82 5.95 -1.00 2.04
C PHE A 82 6.36 -0.36 0.71
N LEU A 83 5.72 -0.75 -0.40
CA LEU A 83 5.90 -0.15 -1.72
C LEU A 83 5.62 1.36 -1.68
N TYR A 84 4.59 1.81 -0.96
CA TYR A 84 4.28 3.23 -0.83
C TYR A 84 5.43 3.98 -0.16
N PHE A 85 5.90 3.51 1.01
CA PHE A 85 7.00 4.17 1.70
C PHE A 85 8.30 4.12 0.89
N ALA A 86 8.57 3.03 0.18
CA ALA A 86 9.73 2.90 -0.70
C ALA A 86 9.64 3.88 -1.88
N GLY A 87 8.52 3.90 -2.60
CA GLY A 87 8.29 4.77 -3.74
C GLY A 87 8.42 6.26 -3.39
N MET A 88 7.75 6.69 -2.33
CA MET A 88 7.82 8.09 -1.86
C MET A 88 9.20 8.44 -1.31
N SER A 89 9.86 7.52 -0.59
CA SER A 89 11.25 7.72 -0.12
C SER A 89 12.23 7.86 -1.28
N SER A 90 12.08 7.06 -2.32
CA SER A 90 12.90 7.13 -3.54
C SER A 90 12.72 8.47 -4.24
N TYR A 91 11.47 8.90 -4.43
CA TYR A 91 11.16 10.20 -5.00
C TYR A 91 11.72 11.35 -4.16
N TYR A 92 11.55 11.30 -2.84
CA TYR A 92 12.09 12.35 -1.97
C TYR A 92 13.62 12.39 -1.99
N LEU A 93 14.30 11.25 -2.07
CA LEU A 93 15.75 11.23 -2.25
C LEU A 93 16.17 11.83 -3.59
N SER A 94 15.45 11.55 -4.69
CA SER A 94 15.79 12.13 -6.00
C SER A 94 15.70 13.65 -5.99
N GLU A 95 14.79 14.20 -5.18
CA GLU A 95 14.59 15.64 -4.99
C GLU A 95 15.50 16.24 -3.90
N GLY A 96 16.44 15.46 -3.34
CA GLY A 96 17.32 15.91 -2.26
C GLY A 96 16.59 16.24 -0.95
N LYS A 97 15.39 15.70 -0.74
CA LYS A 97 14.55 15.95 0.45
C LYS A 97 14.93 15.04 1.61
N GLY A 98 14.57 15.47 2.82
CA GLY A 98 14.79 14.75 4.07
C GLY A 98 15.84 15.40 4.95
N LYS A 99 16.02 14.86 6.16
CA LYS A 99 16.96 15.37 7.17
C LYS A 99 18.29 14.59 7.20
N GLN A 100 18.40 13.54 6.40
CA GLN A 100 19.60 12.69 6.36
C GLN A 100 20.69 13.36 5.52
N LYS A 101 21.95 13.12 5.90
CA LYS A 101 23.09 13.31 5.00
C LYS A 101 23.40 11.95 4.38
N VAL A 102 23.17 11.79 3.09
CA VAL A 102 23.47 10.52 2.40
C VAL A 102 24.96 10.51 2.06
N ASP A 103 25.73 9.72 2.80
CA ASP A 103 27.13 9.45 2.47
C ASP A 103 27.19 8.23 1.53
N LEU A 104 27.65 8.44 0.30
CA LEU A 104 27.77 7.44 -0.76
C LEU A 104 29.24 7.14 -1.01
N LYS A 105 29.70 5.98 -0.52
CA LYS A 105 31.14 5.69 -0.41
C LYS A 105 31.74 5.02 -1.64
N SER A 106 30.91 4.37 -2.44
CA SER A 106 31.33 3.63 -3.63
C SER A 106 30.62 4.13 -4.87
N ASP A 107 31.24 3.94 -6.04
CA ASP A 107 30.61 4.32 -7.31
C ASP A 107 29.31 3.53 -7.55
N LYS A 108 29.28 2.25 -7.14
CA LYS A 108 28.04 1.46 -7.13
C LYS A 108 26.92 2.09 -6.30
N GLU A 109 27.23 2.64 -5.13
CA GLU A 109 26.24 3.36 -4.33
C GLU A 109 25.84 4.67 -4.99
N LYS A 110 26.77 5.42 -5.58
CA LYS A 110 26.46 6.65 -6.31
C LYS A 110 25.51 6.40 -7.47
N ASP A 111 25.75 5.34 -8.24
CA ASP A 111 24.90 4.96 -9.36
C ASP A 111 23.52 4.53 -8.88
N LYS A 112 23.47 3.69 -7.83
CA LYS A 112 22.21 3.22 -7.23
C LYS A 112 21.35 4.36 -6.70
N PHE A 113 21.97 5.35 -6.05
CA PHE A 113 21.28 6.50 -5.47
C PHE A 113 21.38 7.75 -6.35
N ALA A 114 21.66 7.59 -7.64
CA ALA A 114 21.61 8.70 -8.59
C ALA A 114 20.17 9.23 -8.69
N PRO A 115 19.94 10.55 -8.76
CA PRO A 115 18.59 11.11 -8.82
C PRO A 115 17.70 10.52 -9.91
N THR A 116 18.25 10.28 -11.11
CA THR A 116 17.53 9.63 -12.21
C THR A 116 17.08 8.22 -11.83
N LYS A 117 17.99 7.43 -11.25
CA LYS A 117 17.69 6.04 -10.85
C LYS A 117 16.63 6.00 -9.76
N LEU A 118 16.72 6.91 -8.79
CA LEU A 118 15.72 7.05 -7.74
C LEU A 118 14.34 7.46 -8.26
N ARG A 119 14.26 8.30 -9.31
CA ARG A 119 12.97 8.62 -9.97
C ARG A 119 12.41 7.40 -10.69
N GLU A 120 13.24 6.62 -11.38
CA GLU A 120 12.81 5.36 -12.02
C GLU A 120 12.27 4.36 -11.00
N ASP A 121 12.98 4.17 -9.88
CA ASP A 121 12.57 3.27 -8.81
C ASP A 121 11.27 3.76 -8.14
N ALA A 122 11.12 5.07 -7.95
CA ALA A 122 9.87 5.65 -7.46
C ALA A 122 8.69 5.33 -8.38
N VAL A 123 8.87 5.50 -9.69
CA VAL A 123 7.83 5.14 -10.68
C VAL A 123 7.52 3.65 -10.61
N ALA A 124 8.55 2.79 -10.58
CA ALA A 124 8.36 1.34 -10.53
C ALA A 124 7.55 0.91 -9.30
N TYR A 125 7.93 1.35 -8.10
CA TYR A 125 7.27 0.96 -6.86
C TYR A 125 5.85 1.50 -6.75
N LEU A 126 5.62 2.76 -7.12
CA LEU A 126 4.28 3.36 -7.08
C LEU A 126 3.35 2.76 -8.15
N SER A 127 3.86 2.46 -9.35
CA SER A 127 3.10 1.73 -10.38
C SER A 127 2.64 0.36 -9.90
N MET A 128 3.48 -0.37 -9.15
CA MET A 128 3.09 -1.66 -8.59
C MET A 128 1.88 -1.55 -7.65
N ILE A 129 1.74 -0.46 -6.89
CA ILE A 129 0.56 -0.23 -6.04
C ILE A 129 -0.70 -0.14 -6.92
N VAL A 130 -0.66 0.70 -7.96
CA VAL A 130 -1.80 0.94 -8.85
C VAL A 130 -2.20 -0.33 -9.61
N GLU A 131 -1.21 -1.11 -10.06
CA GLU A 131 -1.43 -2.27 -10.92
C GLU A 131 -1.76 -3.54 -10.14
N LYS A 132 -1.04 -3.80 -9.03
CA LYS A 132 -1.13 -5.07 -8.29
C LYS A 132 -1.96 -4.97 -7.01
N TYR A 133 -2.15 -3.77 -6.47
CA TYR A 133 -2.88 -3.54 -5.23
C TYR A 133 -3.99 -2.49 -5.42
N PRO A 134 -4.94 -2.70 -6.35
CA PRO A 134 -5.97 -1.71 -6.67
C PRO A 134 -6.93 -1.40 -5.50
N GLN A 135 -6.94 -2.23 -4.46
CA GLN A 135 -7.68 -2.04 -3.22
C GLN A 135 -6.87 -1.33 -2.11
N SER A 136 -5.60 -1.00 -2.36
CA SER A 136 -4.73 -0.37 -1.38
C SER A 136 -5.25 1.03 -1.04
N GLN A 137 -5.18 1.40 0.25
CA GLN A 137 -5.46 2.76 0.69
C GLN A 137 -4.49 3.80 0.09
N TYR A 138 -3.33 3.36 -0.39
CA TYR A 138 -2.30 4.21 -0.98
C TYR A 138 -2.45 4.43 -2.48
N LYS A 139 -3.46 3.83 -3.12
CA LYS A 139 -3.61 3.86 -4.58
C LYS A 139 -3.73 5.29 -5.11
N ASP A 140 -4.65 6.08 -4.56
CA ASP A 140 -4.92 7.42 -5.07
C ASP A 140 -3.70 8.34 -4.91
N GLU A 141 -3.03 8.25 -3.77
CA GLU A 141 -1.78 8.97 -3.52
C GLU A 141 -0.66 8.52 -4.47
N ALA A 142 -0.56 7.21 -4.76
CA ALA A 142 0.42 6.68 -5.71
C ALA A 142 0.14 7.18 -7.14
N GLU A 143 -1.12 7.24 -7.56
CA GLU A 143 -1.50 7.81 -8.86
C GLU A 143 -1.15 9.30 -8.97
N GLU A 144 -1.39 10.08 -7.91
CA GLU A 144 -1.03 11.50 -7.85
C GLU A 144 0.49 11.71 -7.89
N ALA A 145 1.23 10.92 -7.10
CA ALA A 145 2.68 10.94 -7.10
C ALA A 145 3.25 10.58 -8.47
N LEU A 146 2.71 9.55 -9.14
CA LEU A 146 3.11 9.15 -10.50
C LEU A 146 2.88 10.27 -11.52
N LYS A 147 1.74 10.96 -11.45
CA LYS A 147 1.47 12.14 -12.32
C LYS A 147 2.53 13.22 -12.09
N THR A 148 2.84 13.50 -10.83
CA THR A 148 3.84 14.50 -10.43
C THR A 148 5.23 14.14 -10.93
N ILE A 149 5.68 12.90 -10.72
CA ILE A 149 7.02 12.44 -11.12
C ILE A 149 7.17 12.52 -12.64
N LYS A 150 6.14 12.07 -13.39
CA LYS A 150 6.12 12.05 -14.86
C LYS A 150 6.02 13.44 -15.49
N ALA A 151 5.37 14.39 -14.82
CA ALA A 151 5.35 15.78 -15.26
C ALA A 151 6.73 16.45 -15.20
N GLY A 152 7.70 15.84 -14.51
CA GLY A 152 9.04 16.41 -14.30
C GLY A 152 9.06 17.43 -13.17
N PRO A 153 10.25 17.92 -12.78
CA PRO A 153 10.31 19.07 -11.87
C PRO A 153 9.59 20.24 -12.52
N SER A 154 8.65 20.88 -11.80
CA SER A 154 8.09 22.15 -12.25
C SER A 154 9.23 23.09 -12.62
N PRO A 155 9.19 23.78 -13.77
CA PRO A 155 10.20 24.78 -14.09
C PRO A 155 10.24 25.77 -12.93
N VAL A 156 11.42 25.90 -12.33
CA VAL A 156 11.68 26.90 -11.30
C VAL A 156 11.53 28.25 -12.00
N ASN A 157 10.45 28.97 -11.69
CA ASN A 157 10.32 30.39 -12.03
C ASN A 157 11.27 31.21 -11.16
#